data_AF-A0A1N7MTL6-F1
#
_entry.id   AF-A0A1N7MTL6-F1
#
_cell.length_a   1.000
_cell.length_b   1.000
_cell.length_c   1.000
_cell.angle_alpha   90.00
_cell.angle_beta   90.00
_cell.angle_gamma   90.00
#
_symmetry.space_group_name_H-M   'P 1'
#
loop_
_entity.id
_entity.type
_entity.pdbx_description
1 polymer ?
#
loop_
_entity_poly.entity_id
_entity_poly.type
_entity_poly.pdbx_seq_one_letter_code
_entity_poly.pdbx_strand_id
1 'polypeptide(L)' 'MEPSKKNKPASIVIIGIAAIVIAIISYFILLSFFPELFQDLPTGEQQPITE' A
#
# COMPACT_ATOMS: atom_id res chain seq x y z
N MET A 1 41.90 0.84 -14.51
CA MET A 1 40.78 1.66 -14.01
C MET A 1 39.91 0.75 -13.17
N GLU A 2 39.90 0.91 -11.86
CA GLU A 2 39.00 0.13 -11.00
C GLU A 2 37.58 0.70 -11.12
N PRO A 3 36.58 -0.08 -11.55
CA PRO A 3 35.22 0.41 -11.63
C PRO A 3 34.61 0.36 -10.22
N SER A 4 34.57 1.50 -9.53
CA SER A 4 33.72 1.64 -8.34
C SER A 4 32.25 1.72 -8.79
N LYS A 5 31.69 0.58 -9.20
CA LYS A 5 30.25 0.43 -9.44
C LYS A 5 29.57 0.32 -8.09
N LYS A 6 29.26 1.47 -7.49
CA LYS A 6 28.47 1.55 -6.26
C LYS A 6 27.04 1.09 -6.60
N ASN A 7 26.71 -0.17 -6.31
CA ASN A 7 25.35 -0.71 -6.44
C ASN A 7 24.46 -0.09 -5.35
N LYS A 8 24.05 1.16 -5.56
CA LYS A 8 23.05 1.82 -4.73
C LYS A 8 21.75 1.91 -5.54
N PRO A 9 20.60 1.58 -4.93
CA PRO A 9 19.33 1.79 -5.59
C PRO A 9 19.22 3.27 -5.96
N ALA A 10 18.72 3.54 -7.17
CA ALA A 10 18.45 4.90 -7.60
C ALA A 10 17.48 5.56 -6.61
N SER A 11 17.61 6.86 -6.37
CA SER A 11 16.77 7.56 -5.38
C SER A 11 15.27 7.38 -5.63
N ILE A 12 14.86 7.23 -6.90
CA ILE A 12 13.48 6.95 -7.28
C ILE A 12 12.96 5.61 -6.71
N VAL A 13 13.81 4.59 -6.63
CA VAL A 13 13.45 3.28 -6.06
C VAL A 13 13.22 3.40 -4.57
N ILE A 14 14.08 4.15 -3.87
CA ILE A 14 13.95 4.40 -2.44
C ILE A 14 12.65 5.17 -2.15
N ILE A 15 12.36 6.21 -2.94
CA ILE A 15 11.13 7.00 -2.82
C ILE A 15 9.90 6.14 -3.11
N GLY A 16 9.94 5.27 -4.13
CA GLY A 16 8.85 4.36 -4.44
C GLY A 16 8.53 3.41 -3.29
N ILE A 17 9.56 2.81 -2.68
CA ILE A 17 9.39 1.94 -1.51
C ILE A 17 8.81 2.74 -0.33
N ALA A 18 9.32 3.94 -0.07
CA ALA A 18 8.82 4.79 1.00
C ALA A 18 7.33 5.18 0.78
N ALA A 19 6.93 5.50 -0.45
CA ALA A 19 5.55 5.82 -0.78
C ALA A 19 4.60 4.65 -0.52
N ILE A 20 5.01 3.42 -0.83
CA ILE A 20 4.22 2.21 -0.52
C ILE A 20 4.04 2.05 0.99
N VAL A 21 5.13 2.18 1.76
CA VAL A 21 5.07 2.08 3.23
C VAL A 21 4.15 3.15 3.80
N ILE A 22 4.24 4.39 3.32
CA ILE A 22 3.38 5.49 3.75
C ILE A 22 1.91 5.16 3.43
N ALA A 23 1.59 4.69 2.22
CA ALA A 23 0.23 4.34 1.84
C ALA A 23 -0.38 3.26 2.74
N ILE A 24 0.41 2.23 3.09
CA ILE A 24 -0.01 1.16 4.01
C ILE A 24 -0.32 1.73 5.40
N ILE A 25 0.57 2.55 5.94
CA ILE A 25 0.36 3.17 7.26
C ILE A 25 -0.87 4.07 7.25
N SER A 26 -1.02 4.89 6.21
CA SER A 26 -2.20 5.76 6.04
C SER A 26 -3.49 4.96 5.97
N TYR A 27 -3.51 3.82 5.28
CA TYR A 27 -4.68 2.92 5.26
C TYR A 27 -5.07 2.46 6.67
N PHE A 28 -4.11 2.00 7.47
CA PHE A 28 -4.40 1.57 8.85
C PHE A 28 -4.90 2.70 9.75
N ILE A 29 -4.34 3.90 9.60
CA ILE A 29 -4.81 5.09 10.33
C ILE A 29 -6.24 5.40 9.91
N LEU A 30 -6.52 5.48 8.61
CA LEU A 30 -7.86 5.76 8.12
C LEU A 30 -8.87 4.70 8.58
N LEU A 31 -8.51 3.41 8.54
CA LEU A 31 -9.37 2.34 9.00
C LEU A 31 -9.68 2.43 10.50
N SER A 32 -8.71 2.86 11.31
CA SER A 32 -8.88 2.97 12.78
C SER A 32 -9.66 4.21 13.21
N PHE A 33 -9.56 5.32 12.49
CA PHE A 33 -10.18 6.60 12.88
C PHE A 33 -11.43 6.93 12.06
N PHE A 34 -11.55 6.41 10.84
CA PHE A 34 -12.63 6.70 9.89
C PHE A 34 -13.15 5.40 9.24
N PRO A 35 -13.63 4.42 10.03
CA PRO A 35 -14.09 3.14 9.51
C PRO A 35 -15.27 3.26 8.54
N GLU A 36 -16.08 4.33 8.67
CA GLU A 36 -17.22 4.61 7.80
C GLU A 36 -16.84 4.74 6.32
N LEU A 37 -15.65 5.26 6.01
CA LEU A 37 -15.15 5.41 4.64
C LEU A 37 -14.99 4.08 3.89
N PHE A 38 -14.97 2.97 4.63
CA PHE A 38 -14.70 1.63 4.11
C PHE A 38 -15.93 0.71 4.16
N GLN A 39 -17.10 1.20 4.63
CA GLN A 39 -18.31 0.38 4.81
C GLN A 39 -18.91 -0.14 3.49
N ASP A 40 -18.81 0.66 2.43
CA ASP A 40 -19.33 0.31 1.10
C ASP A 40 -18.34 -0.50 0.26
N LEU A 41 -17.15 -0.78 0.79
CA LEU A 41 -16.18 -1.59 0.07
C LEU A 41 -16.64 -3.05 0.05
N PRO A 42 -16.69 -3.69 -1.13
CA PRO A 42 -17.03 -5.10 -1.21
C PRO A 42 -15.98 -5.90 -0.45
N THR A 43 -16.39 -6.50 0.66
CA THR A 43 -15.54 -7.36 1.51
C THR A 43 -15.35 -8.77 0.94
N GLY A 44 -15.97 -9.05 -0.22
CA GLY A 44 -15.93 -10.36 -0.85
C GLY A 44 -16.84 -11.39 -0.18
N GLU A 45 -17.72 -10.97 0.73
CA GLU A 45 -18.81 -11.82 1.21
C GLU A 45 -19.69 -12.20 0.01
N GLN A 46 -19.60 -13.46 -0.42
CA GLN A 46 -20.42 -13.97 -1.53
C GLN A 46 -21.89 -13.79 -1.15
N GLN A 47 -22.63 -12.97 -1.89
CA GLN A 47 -24.09 -12.97 -1.73
C GLN A 47 -24.59 -14.39 -2.05
N PRO A 48 -25.35 -15.02 -1.15
CA PRO A 48 -25.89 -16.33 -1.43
C PRO A 48 -26.78 -16.19 -2.67
N ILE A 49 -26.39 -16.90 -3.73
CA ILE A 49 -27.17 -17.04 -4.94
C ILE A 49 -28.49 -17.67 -4.50
N THR A 50 -29.55 -16.87 -4.43
CA THR A 50 -30.89 -17.35 -4.11
C THR A 50 -31.51 -17.67 -5.46
N GLU A 51 -31.68 -18.97 -5.75
CA GLU A 51 -32.47 -19.44 -6.91
C GLU A 51 -33.96 -19.11 -6.74
#